data_AF-A0A523QW82-F1
#
_entry.id   AF-A0A523QW82-F1
#
_cell.length_a   1.000
_cell.length_b   1.000
_cell.length_c   1.000
_cell.angle_alpha   90.00
_cell.angle_beta   90.00
_cell.angle_gamma   90.00
#
_symmetry.space_group_name_H-M   'P 1'
#
loop_
_entity.id
_entity.type
_entity.pdbx_description
1 polymer ?
#
loop_
_entity_poly.entity_id
_entity_poly.type
_entity_poly.pdbx_seq_one_letter_code
_entity_poly.pdbx_strand_id
1 'polypeptide(L)'
;MKKIIAYTFLVGLCFSLLSCGGEKKEVLYQIPADIKIKECSPIFSQDCEHFAAIKEEMEGEAVIYDGEVGKVYTAIDAISLSPSGKNFAYLAVDGKNEVIVKDGKEIAKYSYKTVIKSEDRRKTLQFLDDGSLIFTKKEPKKMKKVIKDGKPIDGSPYSAKPEVSKDGKHLLYWVVDGTGDFLVFDGKRHKIDGLPLFLSISGDGEHYGAVVSNGKTKKSVIIDGNKKATLDSKNPVEYFLLSEKGDHFIVLQRDITTNEIKVKFDGVVVAVANKVFTNSVAFSKDDLHYAFIMIKPRVKRASIVLDGEEIPSFDPDFSTINECFGEGRSLVFSPDDEHLLYVAGTGTNQILAFDQKVFLRFDLYNTVIYQPFFSPEGDVICFFMDKLNKQLAKIKKEIK
;
A
#
# COMPACT_ATOMS: atom_id res chain seq x y z
N MET A 1 45.42 -30.22 25.14
CA MET A 1 44.18 -29.77 25.79
C MET A 1 44.45 -28.34 26.29
N LYS A 2 43.84 -27.24 25.88
CA LYS A 2 42.64 -26.91 25.09
C LYS A 2 42.99 -25.69 24.21
N LYS A 3 42.60 -25.67 22.94
CA LYS A 3 42.63 -24.46 22.10
C LYS A 3 41.42 -23.60 22.47
N ILE A 4 41.66 -22.36 22.87
CA ILE A 4 40.64 -21.33 23.05
C ILE A 4 40.42 -20.72 21.66
N ILE A 5 39.24 -20.97 21.08
CA ILE A 5 38.78 -20.29 19.86
C ILE A 5 38.01 -19.07 20.32
N ALA A 6 38.58 -17.89 20.06
CA ALA A 6 37.90 -16.61 20.22
C ALA A 6 36.96 -16.41 19.03
N TYR A 7 35.66 -16.25 19.31
CA TYR A 7 34.69 -15.73 18.35
C TYR A 7 34.73 -14.20 18.43
N THR A 8 35.34 -13.57 17.43
CA THR A 8 35.28 -12.12 17.26
C THR A 8 33.99 -11.77 16.55
N PHE A 9 33.09 -11.07 17.25
CA PHE A 9 31.92 -10.41 16.67
C PHE A 9 32.42 -9.33 15.70
N LEU A 10 32.15 -9.47 14.40
CA LEU A 10 32.40 -8.43 13.42
C LEU A 10 31.16 -7.53 13.36
N VAL A 11 31.24 -6.36 13.99
CA VAL A 11 30.25 -5.28 13.85
C VAL A 11 30.36 -4.74 12.42
N GLY A 12 29.20 -4.56 11.77
CA GLY A 12 29.03 -4.27 10.35
C GLY A 12 29.88 -3.10 9.84
N LEU A 13 30.69 -3.38 8.81
CA LEU A 13 31.31 -2.36 7.98
C LEU A 13 30.40 -2.12 6.77
N CYS A 14 29.69 -0.99 6.77
CA CYS A 14 28.93 -0.51 5.63
C CYS A 14 29.91 -0.11 4.50
N PHE A 15 30.08 -0.96 3.50
CA PHE A 15 30.83 -0.61 2.29
C PHE A 15 29.93 0.22 1.37
N SER A 16 29.99 1.55 1.48
CA SER A 16 29.43 2.44 0.46
C SER A 16 30.36 2.47 -0.75
N LEU A 17 30.02 1.73 -1.80
CA LEU A 17 30.65 1.89 -3.12
C LEU A 17 30.13 3.20 -3.73
N LEU A 18 31.00 4.21 -3.78
CA LEU A 18 30.75 5.46 -4.49
C LEU A 18 30.73 5.18 -6.00
N SER A 19 29.55 5.23 -6.62
CA SER A 19 29.45 5.34 -8.07
C SER A 19 29.70 6.80 -8.48
N CYS A 20 30.29 7.03 -9.66
CA CYS A 20 30.57 8.38 -10.18
C CYS A 20 29.33 9.30 -10.33
N GLY A 21 28.11 8.80 -10.07
CA GLY A 21 26.86 9.55 -10.21
C GLY A 21 26.36 10.27 -8.94
N GLY A 22 27.10 10.22 -7.83
CA GLY A 22 26.64 10.76 -6.53
C GLY A 22 25.60 9.87 -5.83
N GLU A 23 25.37 8.68 -6.36
CA GLU A 23 24.46 7.68 -5.80
C GLU A 23 25.15 6.88 -4.69
N LYS A 24 24.44 6.69 -3.58
CA LYS A 24 24.87 5.82 -2.48
C LYS A 24 23.98 4.59 -2.45
N LYS A 25 24.54 3.42 -2.78
CA LYS A 25 23.89 2.12 -2.61
C LYS A 25 24.22 1.58 -1.22
N GLU A 26 23.20 1.15 -0.49
CA GLU A 26 23.29 0.47 0.79
C GLU A 26 22.63 -0.90 0.68
N VAL A 27 23.35 -1.95 1.08
CA VAL A 27 22.81 -3.32 1.11
C VAL A 27 22.16 -3.54 2.47
N LEU A 28 20.84 -3.71 2.47
CA LEU A 28 20.05 -3.94 3.68
C LEU A 28 20.12 -5.40 4.11
N TYR A 29 20.11 -6.29 3.12
CA TYR A 29 20.17 -7.73 3.37
C TYR A 29 20.82 -8.46 2.20
N GLN A 30 21.87 -9.22 2.53
CA GLN A 30 22.47 -10.16 1.60
C GLN A 30 21.67 -11.46 1.67
N ILE A 31 20.94 -11.78 0.59
CA ILE A 31 20.14 -12.99 0.49
C ILE A 31 21.09 -14.19 0.33
N PRO A 32 21.07 -15.17 1.26
CA PRO A 32 21.83 -16.40 1.13
C PRO A 32 21.50 -17.15 -0.17
N ALA A 33 22.48 -17.88 -0.71
CA ALA A 33 22.36 -18.52 -2.02
C ALA A 33 21.22 -19.55 -2.12
N ASP A 34 20.93 -20.21 -1.01
CA ASP A 34 19.87 -21.21 -0.82
C ASP A 34 18.49 -20.59 -0.54
N ILE A 35 18.43 -19.29 -0.25
CA ILE A 35 17.18 -18.59 0.02
C ILE A 35 16.58 -18.02 -1.27
N LYS A 36 15.32 -18.33 -1.50
CA LYS A 36 14.48 -17.67 -2.50
C LYS A 36 13.54 -16.70 -1.80
N ILE A 37 13.59 -15.43 -2.17
CA ILE A 37 12.59 -14.45 -1.73
C ILE A 37 11.40 -14.53 -2.67
N LYS A 38 10.20 -14.67 -2.11
CA LYS A 38 8.94 -14.61 -2.84
C LYS A 38 8.85 -13.26 -3.52
N GLU A 39 8.70 -13.28 -4.83
CA GLU A 39 8.60 -12.06 -5.61
C GLU A 39 7.41 -11.21 -5.10
N CYS A 40 7.56 -9.88 -5.13
CA CYS A 40 6.53 -8.94 -4.66
C CYS A 40 6.22 -8.97 -3.15
N SER A 41 6.97 -9.72 -2.34
CA SER A 41 6.78 -9.78 -0.88
C SER A 41 7.52 -8.71 -0.07
N PRO A 42 8.66 -8.14 -0.52
CA PRO A 42 9.32 -7.11 0.26
C PRO A 42 8.46 -5.88 0.51
N ILE A 43 8.43 -5.47 1.77
CA ILE A 43 7.82 -4.23 2.26
C ILE A 43 8.82 -3.50 3.15
N PHE A 44 8.71 -2.19 3.20
CA PHE A 44 9.60 -1.30 3.93
C PHE A 44 8.76 -0.39 4.83
N SER A 45 9.31 -0.01 5.99
CA SER A 45 8.70 1.01 6.86
C SER A 45 8.77 2.39 6.21
N GLN A 46 7.98 3.35 6.69
CA GLN A 46 7.97 4.71 6.12
C GLN A 46 9.26 5.47 6.42
N ASP A 47 9.86 5.22 7.58
CA ASP A 47 11.17 5.75 7.94
C ASP A 47 12.33 5.04 7.24
N CYS A 48 12.04 3.94 6.53
CA CYS A 48 12.97 3.26 5.64
C CYS A 48 14.18 2.61 6.33
N GLU A 49 14.01 2.37 7.63
CA GLU A 49 14.99 1.70 8.49
C GLU A 49 14.69 0.21 8.67
N HIS A 50 13.44 -0.21 8.48
CA HIS A 50 13.01 -1.59 8.65
C HIS A 50 12.43 -2.18 7.36
N PHE A 51 12.62 -3.47 7.17
CA PHE A 51 12.02 -4.20 6.06
C PHE A 51 11.52 -5.58 6.48
N ALA A 52 10.56 -6.10 5.71
CA ALA A 52 10.16 -7.48 5.82
C ALA A 52 9.94 -8.10 4.44
N ALA A 53 10.22 -9.39 4.32
CA ALA A 53 10.04 -10.16 3.09
C ALA A 53 9.56 -11.58 3.39
N ILE A 54 9.03 -12.27 2.39
CA ILE A 54 8.68 -13.69 2.51
C ILE A 54 9.76 -14.51 1.82
N LYS A 55 10.35 -15.46 2.53
CA LYS A 55 11.21 -16.48 1.94
C LYS A 55 10.39 -17.73 1.62
N GLU A 56 10.72 -18.37 0.51
CA GLU A 56 10.16 -19.64 0.06
C GLU A 56 11.17 -20.77 0.30
N GLU A 57 10.70 -21.85 0.92
CA GLU A 57 11.46 -23.08 1.19
C GLU A 57 10.66 -24.30 0.71
N MET A 58 11.29 -25.48 0.68
CA MET A 58 10.62 -26.72 0.29
C MET A 58 9.44 -27.07 1.21
N GLU A 59 9.55 -26.75 2.51
CA GLU A 59 8.56 -27.09 3.53
C GLU A 59 7.48 -26.00 3.72
N GLY A 60 7.62 -24.84 3.08
CA GLY A 60 6.67 -23.73 3.20
C GLY A 60 7.30 -22.34 3.04
N GLU A 61 6.70 -21.36 3.69
CA GLU A 61 7.10 -19.96 3.66
C GLU A 61 7.40 -19.45 5.07
N ALA A 62 8.35 -18.51 5.19
CA ALA A 62 8.59 -17.78 6.44
C ALA A 62 8.80 -16.29 6.17
N VAL A 63 8.57 -15.48 7.20
CA VAL A 63 8.89 -14.05 7.15
C VAL A 63 10.35 -13.82 7.55
N ILE A 64 11.05 -13.00 6.78
CA ILE A 64 12.29 -12.35 7.17
C ILE A 64 11.94 -10.93 7.61
N TYR A 65 12.32 -10.54 8.82
CA TYR A 65 12.21 -9.17 9.32
C TYR A 65 13.61 -8.71 9.72
N ASP A 66 14.13 -7.66 9.07
CA ASP A 66 15.50 -7.15 9.27
C ASP A 66 16.59 -8.24 9.27
N GLY A 67 16.44 -9.23 8.39
CA GLY A 67 17.36 -10.36 8.25
C GLY A 67 17.12 -11.51 9.24
N GLU A 68 16.28 -11.32 10.25
CA GLU A 68 15.87 -12.38 11.17
C GLU A 68 14.75 -13.22 10.58
N VAL A 69 14.92 -14.54 10.61
CA VAL A 69 14.01 -15.51 10.03
C VAL A 69 13.01 -15.98 11.08
N GLY A 70 11.71 -15.82 10.81
CA GLY A 70 10.63 -16.33 11.63
C GLY A 70 10.34 -17.83 11.45
N LYS A 71 9.29 -18.29 12.11
CA LYS A 71 8.77 -19.66 11.99
C LYS A 71 8.28 -19.95 10.55
N VAL A 72 8.49 -21.19 10.10
CA VAL A 72 7.98 -21.70 8.81
C VAL A 72 6.51 -22.09 8.94
N TYR A 73 5.73 -21.71 7.94
CA TYR A 73 4.31 -22.00 7.79
C TYR A 73 4.02 -22.56 6.40
N THR A 74 2.84 -23.15 6.20
CA THR A 74 2.44 -23.64 4.87
C THR A 74 2.44 -22.53 3.82
N ALA A 75 1.99 -21.33 4.18
CA ALA A 75 2.04 -20.13 3.34
C ALA A 75 1.92 -18.86 4.19
N ILE A 76 2.39 -17.73 3.66
CA ILE A 76 2.18 -16.39 4.19
C ILE A 76 1.29 -15.61 3.20
N ASP A 77 0.11 -15.24 3.65
CA ASP A 77 -0.94 -14.61 2.82
C ASP A 77 -0.85 -13.08 2.79
N ALA A 78 -0.45 -12.46 3.90
CA ALA A 78 -0.29 -11.01 4.03
C ALA A 78 0.80 -10.69 5.05
N ILE A 79 1.47 -9.56 4.84
CA ILE A 79 2.49 -9.01 5.72
C ILE A 79 2.32 -7.50 5.83
N SER A 80 2.58 -6.94 7.00
CA SER A 80 2.42 -5.51 7.28
C SER A 80 3.47 -5.03 8.27
N LEU A 81 3.87 -3.78 8.13
CA LEU A 81 4.76 -3.04 9.03
C LEU A 81 3.97 -1.85 9.59
N SER A 82 4.22 -1.54 10.86
CA SER A 82 3.86 -0.23 11.41
C SER A 82 4.58 0.91 10.67
N PRO A 83 4.08 2.17 10.70
CA PRO A 83 4.72 3.28 10.01
C PRO A 83 6.21 3.43 10.36
N SER A 84 6.56 3.27 11.64
CA SER A 84 7.94 3.28 12.15
C SER A 84 8.71 1.96 11.97
N GLY A 85 8.09 0.93 11.40
CA GLY A 85 8.71 -0.38 11.21
C GLY A 85 8.94 -1.22 12.47
N LYS A 86 8.86 -0.64 13.67
CA LYS A 86 9.17 -1.29 14.96
C LYS A 86 8.25 -2.46 15.32
N ASN A 87 7.03 -2.45 14.79
CA ASN A 87 6.09 -3.57 14.89
C ASN A 87 5.83 -4.13 13.50
N PHE A 88 5.67 -5.45 13.42
CA PHE A 88 5.35 -6.18 12.20
C PHE A 88 4.36 -7.29 12.46
N ALA A 89 3.53 -7.60 11.46
CA ALA A 89 2.55 -8.68 11.57
C ALA A 89 2.36 -9.38 10.23
N TYR A 90 1.96 -10.64 10.31
CA TYR A 90 1.62 -11.42 9.13
C TYR A 90 0.50 -12.42 9.39
N LEU A 91 -0.24 -12.70 8.32
CA LEU A 91 -1.26 -13.74 8.26
C LEU A 91 -0.62 -14.98 7.64
N ALA A 92 -0.44 -16.01 8.45
CA ALA A 92 0.10 -17.29 8.02
C ALA A 92 -0.99 -18.36 7.88
N VAL A 93 -0.75 -19.37 7.05
CA VAL A 93 -1.53 -20.60 6.96
C VAL A 93 -0.74 -21.73 7.59
N ASP A 94 -1.35 -22.37 8.58
CA ASP A 94 -0.81 -23.54 9.28
C ASP A 94 -1.78 -24.72 9.11
N GLY A 95 -1.57 -25.49 8.03
CA GLY A 95 -2.46 -26.57 7.61
C GLY A 95 -3.88 -26.06 7.31
N LYS A 96 -4.85 -26.37 8.19
CA LYS A 96 -6.26 -25.96 8.05
C LYS A 96 -6.61 -24.67 8.82
N ASN A 97 -5.61 -23.96 9.32
CA ASN A 97 -5.79 -22.80 10.16
C ASN A 97 -5.12 -21.56 9.56
N GLU A 98 -5.68 -20.40 9.88
CA GLU A 98 -5.06 -19.09 9.73
C GLU A 98 -4.47 -18.67 11.09
N VAL A 99 -3.24 -18.20 11.10
CA VAL A 99 -2.52 -17.74 12.29
C VAL A 99 -2.15 -16.28 12.11
N ILE A 100 -2.51 -15.44 13.07
CA ILE A 100 -2.05 -14.05 13.13
C ILE A 100 -0.79 -14.04 13.99
N VAL A 101 0.32 -13.62 13.38
CA VAL A 101 1.58 -13.40 14.08
C VAL A 101 1.83 -11.91 14.16
N LYS A 102 2.20 -11.44 15.36
CA LYS A 102 2.60 -10.06 15.64
C LYS A 102 3.92 -10.10 16.39
N ASP A 103 4.93 -9.41 15.88
CA ASP A 103 6.28 -9.31 16.47
C ASP A 103 6.86 -10.69 16.83
N GLY A 104 6.77 -11.63 15.89
CA GLY A 104 7.22 -13.01 16.03
C GLY A 104 6.36 -13.91 16.93
N LYS A 105 5.28 -13.40 17.55
CA LYS A 105 4.40 -14.16 18.45
C LYS A 105 3.06 -14.45 17.81
N GLU A 106 2.62 -15.71 17.86
CA GLU A 106 1.26 -16.08 17.45
C GLU A 106 0.25 -15.51 18.45
N ILE A 107 -0.57 -14.55 18.02
CA ILE A 107 -1.55 -13.87 18.89
C ILE A 107 -2.98 -14.36 18.68
N ALA A 108 -3.27 -15.02 17.56
CA ALA A 108 -4.58 -15.61 17.28
C ALA A 108 -4.48 -16.76 16.27
N LYS A 109 -5.37 -17.74 16.40
CA LYS A 109 -5.52 -18.88 15.48
C LYS A 109 -6.99 -19.11 15.15
N TYR A 110 -7.30 -19.21 13.87
CA TYR A 110 -8.66 -19.39 13.34
C TYR A 110 -8.69 -20.53 12.33
N SER A 111 -9.89 -21.05 12.03
CA SER A 111 -10.05 -21.94 10.88
C SER A 111 -9.80 -21.18 9.57
N TYR A 112 -9.31 -21.88 8.55
CA TYR A 112 -9.00 -21.29 7.24
C TYR A 112 -10.17 -20.47 6.63
N LYS A 113 -9.87 -19.34 5.97
CA LYS A 113 -10.80 -18.36 5.38
C LYS A 113 -11.67 -17.58 6.38
N THR A 114 -11.20 -17.44 7.63
CA THR A 114 -11.88 -16.65 8.66
C THR A 114 -11.47 -15.18 8.61
N VAL A 115 -10.18 -14.89 8.42
CA VAL A 115 -9.65 -13.53 8.26
C VAL A 115 -10.05 -13.00 6.88
N ILE A 116 -10.53 -11.75 6.85
CA ILE A 116 -10.94 -11.10 5.60
C ILE A 116 -9.73 -10.44 4.98
N LYS A 117 -9.27 -11.02 3.87
CA LYS A 117 -8.20 -10.48 3.06
C LYS A 117 -8.73 -9.32 2.21
N SER A 118 -7.99 -8.23 2.20
CA SER A 118 -8.21 -7.10 1.29
C SER A 118 -7.56 -7.40 -0.07
N GLU A 119 -8.11 -6.83 -1.14
CA GLU A 119 -7.48 -6.88 -2.47
C GLU A 119 -6.10 -6.22 -2.44
N ASP A 120 -5.99 -5.07 -1.77
CA ASP A 120 -4.70 -4.60 -1.28
C ASP A 120 -4.30 -5.42 -0.05
N ARG A 121 -3.36 -6.36 -0.24
CA ARG A 121 -2.85 -7.23 0.82
C ARG A 121 -2.31 -6.44 2.02
N ARG A 122 -1.80 -5.22 1.81
CA ARG A 122 -1.30 -4.35 2.89
C ARG A 122 -2.42 -3.85 3.81
N LYS A 123 -3.66 -3.78 3.31
CA LYS A 123 -4.84 -3.43 4.11
C LYS A 123 -5.50 -4.61 4.84
N THR A 124 -5.00 -5.83 4.65
CA THR A 124 -5.49 -7.01 5.39
C THR A 124 -5.16 -6.91 6.88
N LEU A 125 -3.95 -6.42 7.17
CA LEU A 125 -3.41 -6.20 8.51
C LEU A 125 -2.87 -4.78 8.57
N GLN A 126 -3.41 -3.95 9.47
CA GLN A 126 -3.04 -2.53 9.56
C GLN A 126 -2.59 -2.21 10.97
N PHE A 127 -1.57 -1.35 11.09
CA PHE A 127 -1.00 -0.96 12.37
C PHE A 127 -1.38 0.46 12.72
N LEU A 128 -1.82 0.65 13.97
CA LEU A 128 -1.75 1.96 14.61
C LEU A 128 -0.30 2.25 15.06
N ASP A 129 0.02 3.52 15.24
CA ASP A 129 1.35 4.00 15.67
C ASP A 129 1.73 3.53 17.08
N ASP A 130 0.73 3.32 17.95
CA ASP A 130 0.84 2.69 19.26
C ASP A 130 1.23 1.19 19.20
N GLY A 131 1.37 0.64 17.99
CA GLY A 131 1.73 -0.74 17.72
C GLY A 131 0.53 -1.69 17.70
N SER A 132 -0.69 -1.23 17.91
CA SER A 132 -1.89 -2.08 17.88
C SER A 132 -2.16 -2.61 16.47
N LEU A 133 -2.52 -3.88 16.37
CA LEU A 133 -2.85 -4.53 15.10
C LEU A 133 -4.36 -4.55 14.86
N ILE A 134 -4.78 -4.03 13.72
CA ILE A 134 -6.17 -3.96 13.25
C ILE A 134 -6.38 -4.88 12.05
N PHE A 135 -7.43 -5.70 12.09
CA PHE A 135 -7.87 -6.53 10.96
C PHE A 135 -9.36 -6.87 11.06
N THR A 136 -9.93 -7.45 9.99
CA THR A 136 -11.33 -7.91 10.03
C THR A 136 -11.40 -9.43 9.94
N LYS A 137 -12.29 -10.04 10.73
CA LYS A 137 -12.62 -11.47 10.60
C LYS A 137 -14.11 -11.69 10.38
N LYS A 138 -14.45 -12.84 9.80
CA LYS A 138 -15.82 -13.35 9.69
C LYS A 138 -16.28 -13.87 11.04
N GLU A 139 -17.57 -13.71 11.27
CA GLU A 139 -18.30 -14.24 12.41
C GLU A 139 -19.48 -15.10 11.93
N PRO A 140 -20.09 -15.94 12.79
CA PRO A 140 -21.30 -16.67 12.45
C PRO A 140 -22.41 -15.77 11.90
N LYS A 141 -23.37 -16.37 11.19
CA LYS A 141 -24.53 -15.66 10.59
C LYS A 141 -24.15 -14.55 9.60
N LYS A 142 -23.03 -14.72 8.87
CA LYS A 142 -22.48 -13.75 7.88
C LYS A 142 -22.09 -12.40 8.49
N MET A 143 -21.85 -12.37 9.80
CA MET A 143 -21.37 -11.16 10.48
C MET A 143 -19.86 -10.98 10.26
N LYS A 144 -19.36 -9.80 10.60
CA LYS A 144 -17.95 -9.44 10.57
C LYS A 144 -17.59 -8.66 11.83
N LYS A 145 -16.33 -8.76 12.22
CA LYS A 145 -15.77 -7.98 13.32
C LYS A 145 -14.41 -7.41 12.97
N VAL A 146 -14.25 -6.13 13.25
CA VAL A 146 -12.94 -5.49 13.38
C VAL A 146 -12.33 -5.91 14.71
N ILE A 147 -11.08 -6.36 14.63
CA ILE A 147 -10.29 -6.92 15.72
C ILE A 147 -9.12 -5.98 15.97
N LYS A 148 -8.90 -5.62 17.25
CA LYS A 148 -7.71 -4.92 17.76
C LYS A 148 -6.95 -5.90 18.67
N ASP A 149 -5.73 -6.25 18.28
CA ASP A 149 -4.86 -7.18 19.03
C ASP A 149 -5.54 -8.48 19.49
N GLY A 150 -6.23 -9.14 18.56
CA GLY A 150 -6.89 -10.44 18.80
C GLY A 150 -8.26 -10.36 19.48
N LYS A 151 -8.75 -9.17 19.88
CA LYS A 151 -10.08 -8.98 20.50
C LYS A 151 -10.97 -8.07 19.65
N PRO A 152 -12.31 -8.27 19.67
CA PRO A 152 -13.23 -7.32 19.03
C PRO A 152 -12.98 -5.89 19.52
N ILE A 153 -12.90 -4.94 18.59
CA ILE A 153 -12.63 -3.54 18.92
C ILE A 153 -13.78 -2.89 19.71
N ASP A 154 -15.00 -3.41 19.55
CA ASP A 154 -16.21 -2.91 20.19
C ASP A 154 -17.24 -4.02 20.43
N GLY A 155 -18.37 -3.66 21.07
CA GLY A 155 -19.51 -4.54 21.32
C GLY A 155 -20.56 -4.62 20.21
N SER A 156 -20.36 -3.94 19.08
CA SER A 156 -21.38 -3.83 18.01
C SER A 156 -21.65 -5.19 17.35
N PRO A 157 -22.87 -5.56 16.92
CA PRO A 157 -23.10 -6.85 16.27
C PRO A 157 -22.34 -7.04 14.95
N TYR A 158 -21.97 -5.94 14.27
CA TYR A 158 -21.18 -5.96 13.05
C TYR A 158 -20.17 -4.81 13.04
N SER A 159 -18.93 -5.11 12.63
CA SER A 159 -17.94 -4.09 12.27
C SER A 159 -17.05 -4.56 11.13
N ALA A 160 -16.70 -3.66 10.19
CA ALA A 160 -15.89 -3.98 9.02
C ALA A 160 -15.19 -2.74 8.43
N LYS A 161 -14.39 -2.98 7.37
CA LYS A 161 -13.68 -1.97 6.56
C LYS A 161 -12.83 -1.01 7.42
N PRO A 162 -11.93 -1.51 8.28
CA PRO A 162 -11.02 -0.64 8.97
C PRO A 162 -10.07 0.03 7.96
N GLU A 163 -9.83 1.31 8.16
CA GLU A 163 -8.86 2.13 7.45
C GLU A 163 -8.06 2.87 8.53
N VAL A 164 -6.75 2.65 8.55
CA VAL A 164 -5.81 3.37 9.42
C VAL A 164 -5.15 4.49 8.62
N SER A 165 -4.98 5.66 9.23
CA SER A 165 -4.28 6.79 8.60
C SER A 165 -2.83 6.43 8.25
N LYS A 166 -2.26 7.17 7.31
CA LYS A 166 -0.88 7.00 6.84
C LYS A 166 0.12 7.00 7.98
N ASP A 167 -0.04 7.88 8.96
CA ASP A 167 0.83 7.98 10.13
C ASP A 167 0.51 6.99 11.26
N GLY A 168 -0.55 6.19 11.11
CA GLY A 168 -0.99 5.21 12.10
C GLY A 168 -1.79 5.78 13.28
N LYS A 169 -2.07 7.08 13.34
CA LYS A 169 -2.71 7.70 14.52
C LYS A 169 -4.23 7.57 14.54
N HIS A 170 -4.86 7.49 13.37
CA HIS A 170 -6.31 7.55 13.24
C HIS A 170 -6.88 6.25 12.70
N LEU A 171 -8.07 5.88 13.19
CA LEU A 171 -8.80 4.70 12.74
C LEU A 171 -10.23 5.07 12.34
N LEU A 172 -10.57 4.73 11.10
CA LEU A 172 -11.92 4.78 10.57
C LEU A 172 -12.44 3.36 10.34
N TYR A 173 -13.66 3.07 10.78
CA TYR A 173 -14.32 1.80 10.46
C TYR A 173 -15.84 1.95 10.46
N TRP A 174 -16.52 0.98 9.86
CA TRP A 174 -17.98 0.94 9.82
C TRP A 174 -18.51 -0.03 10.87
N VAL A 175 -19.53 0.41 11.61
CA VAL A 175 -20.27 -0.43 12.56
C VAL A 175 -21.76 -0.39 12.27
N VAL A 176 -22.42 -1.49 12.60
CA VAL A 176 -23.88 -1.54 12.72
C VAL A 176 -24.19 -1.93 14.15
N ASP A 177 -24.96 -1.09 14.83
CA ASP A 177 -25.70 -1.49 16.02
C ASP A 177 -27.20 -1.39 15.70
N GLY A 178 -28.08 -2.05 16.45
CA GLY A 178 -29.50 -2.17 16.09
C GLY A 178 -30.26 -0.85 15.85
N THR A 179 -29.63 0.32 16.01
CA THR A 179 -30.16 1.66 15.73
C THR A 179 -29.77 2.24 14.36
N GLY A 180 -28.82 1.61 13.65
CA GLY A 180 -28.42 1.98 12.29
C GLY A 180 -26.93 1.76 11.98
N ASP A 181 -26.50 2.36 10.88
CA ASP A 181 -25.14 2.35 10.39
C ASP A 181 -24.35 3.58 10.87
N PHE A 182 -23.11 3.36 11.31
CA PHE A 182 -22.24 4.43 11.79
C PHE A 182 -20.84 4.28 11.22
N LEU A 183 -20.24 5.40 10.84
CA LEU A 183 -18.80 5.52 10.74
C LEU A 183 -18.25 5.82 12.13
N VAL A 184 -17.19 5.12 12.51
CA VAL A 184 -16.48 5.37 13.76
C VAL A 184 -15.09 5.88 13.40
N PHE A 185 -14.84 7.15 13.72
CA PHE A 185 -13.56 7.80 13.54
C PHE A 185 -12.99 8.11 14.94
N ASP A 186 -11.88 7.47 15.29
CA ASP A 186 -11.24 7.57 16.62
C ASP A 186 -12.22 7.41 17.80
N GLY A 187 -13.07 6.40 17.70
CA GLY A 187 -14.07 6.06 18.70
C GLY A 187 -15.32 6.96 18.69
N LYS A 188 -15.32 8.07 17.96
CA LYS A 188 -16.51 8.93 17.79
C LYS A 188 -17.41 8.35 16.69
N ARG A 189 -18.70 8.22 17.01
CA ARG A 189 -19.70 7.64 16.12
C ARG A 189 -20.44 8.71 15.34
N HIS A 190 -20.49 8.54 14.02
CA HIS A 190 -21.21 9.41 13.10
C HIS A 190 -22.22 8.58 12.33
N LYS A 191 -23.52 8.85 12.58
CA LYS A 191 -24.60 8.13 11.90
C LYS A 191 -24.57 8.43 10.40
N ILE A 192 -24.71 7.39 9.60
CA ILE A 192 -24.80 7.52 8.14
C ILE A 192 -26.12 6.92 7.64
N ASP A 193 -26.58 7.44 6.50
CA ASP A 193 -27.76 6.95 5.80
C ASP A 193 -27.31 6.15 4.56
N GLY A 194 -27.23 4.83 4.72
CA GLY A 194 -26.84 3.89 3.66
C GLY A 194 -25.56 3.11 3.95
N LEU A 195 -25.28 2.15 3.05
CA LEU A 195 -24.15 1.23 3.15
C LEU A 195 -22.85 1.92 2.70
N PRO A 196 -21.79 1.99 3.53
CA PRO A 196 -20.49 2.50 3.10
C PRO A 196 -19.81 1.50 2.16
N LEU A 197 -19.53 1.95 0.94
CA LEU A 197 -18.83 1.19 -0.10
C LEU A 197 -17.31 1.34 0.05
N PHE A 198 -16.83 2.56 0.28
CA PHE A 198 -15.43 2.90 0.46
C PHE A 198 -15.26 3.84 1.64
N LEU A 199 -14.14 3.71 2.35
CA LEU A 199 -13.71 4.58 3.44
C LEU A 199 -12.32 5.11 3.08
N SER A 200 -12.01 6.33 3.50
CA SER A 200 -10.70 6.94 3.33
C SER A 200 -10.48 7.96 4.46
N ILE A 201 -9.23 8.14 4.87
CA ILE A 201 -8.77 9.19 5.78
C ILE A 201 -7.82 10.08 4.97
N SER A 202 -7.84 11.40 5.19
CA SER A 202 -6.86 12.31 4.59
C SER A 202 -5.43 11.95 5.03
N GLY A 203 -4.44 12.39 4.24
CA GLY A 203 -3.02 12.11 4.52
C GLY A 203 -2.54 12.64 5.86
N ASP A 204 -3.03 13.81 6.28
CA ASP A 204 -2.78 14.46 7.56
C ASP A 204 -3.58 13.87 8.74
N GLY A 205 -4.59 13.03 8.45
CA GLY A 205 -5.44 12.42 9.46
C GLY A 205 -6.53 13.34 10.03
N GLU A 206 -6.68 14.58 9.57
CA GLU A 206 -7.67 15.52 10.12
C GLU A 206 -9.09 15.28 9.61
N HIS A 207 -9.22 14.69 8.42
CA HIS A 207 -10.48 14.48 7.72
C HIS A 207 -10.74 13.01 7.41
N TYR A 208 -12.01 12.63 7.41
CA TYR A 208 -12.41 11.29 7.05
C TYR A 208 -13.60 11.28 6.08
N GLY A 209 -13.62 10.30 5.20
CA GLY A 209 -14.54 10.26 4.09
C GLY A 209 -15.12 8.87 3.84
N ALA A 210 -16.31 8.85 3.24
CA ALA A 210 -16.93 7.63 2.77
C ALA A 210 -17.73 7.85 1.50
N VAL A 211 -17.74 6.84 0.63
CA VAL A 211 -18.77 6.71 -0.40
C VAL A 211 -19.89 5.83 0.15
N VAL A 212 -21.07 6.39 0.33
CA VAL A 212 -22.24 5.68 0.86
C VAL A 212 -23.27 5.41 -0.24
N SER A 213 -23.94 4.27 -0.17
CA SER A 213 -25.03 3.87 -1.06
C SER A 213 -26.33 3.73 -0.27
N ASN A 214 -27.29 4.62 -0.52
CA ASN A 214 -28.63 4.52 0.05
C ASN A 214 -29.53 3.70 -0.89
N GLY A 215 -29.28 2.38 -0.96
CA GLY A 215 -29.99 1.47 -1.86
C GLY A 215 -29.70 1.72 -3.34
N LYS A 216 -30.71 1.51 -4.21
CA LYS A 216 -30.58 1.61 -5.68
C LYS A 216 -30.62 3.04 -6.22
N THR A 217 -31.00 4.02 -5.38
CA THR A 217 -31.43 5.33 -5.87
C THR A 217 -30.35 6.40 -5.79
N LYS A 218 -29.41 6.30 -4.83
CA LYS A 218 -28.38 7.33 -4.62
C LYS A 218 -27.06 6.76 -4.09
N LYS A 219 -25.95 7.28 -4.62
CA LYS A 219 -24.62 7.17 -4.03
C LYS A 219 -24.11 8.57 -3.71
N SER A 220 -23.38 8.74 -2.62
CA SER A 220 -22.89 10.07 -2.21
C SER A 220 -21.52 9.98 -1.57
N VAL A 221 -20.72 11.02 -1.77
CA VAL A 221 -19.48 11.26 -1.05
C VAL A 221 -19.81 12.05 0.20
N ILE A 222 -19.45 11.52 1.35
CA ILE A 222 -19.58 12.17 2.66
C ILE A 222 -18.16 12.42 3.18
N ILE A 223 -17.87 13.63 3.64
CA ILE A 223 -16.62 13.99 4.32
C ILE A 223 -17.01 14.68 5.63
N ASP A 224 -16.50 14.19 6.75
CA ASP A 224 -16.81 14.64 8.12
C ASP A 224 -18.31 14.74 8.42
N GLY A 225 -19.07 13.75 7.94
CA GLY A 225 -20.53 13.70 8.07
C GLY A 225 -21.30 14.61 7.11
N ASN A 226 -20.62 15.46 6.33
CA ASN A 226 -21.25 16.36 5.37
C ASN A 226 -21.25 15.76 3.96
N LYS A 227 -22.39 15.84 3.27
CA LYS A 227 -22.49 15.40 1.87
C LYS A 227 -21.78 16.41 0.95
N LYS A 228 -20.74 15.95 0.25
CA LYS A 228 -19.94 16.76 -0.67
C LYS A 228 -20.34 16.56 -2.13
N ALA A 229 -20.68 15.34 -2.54
CA ALA A 229 -21.11 15.06 -3.91
C ALA A 229 -22.18 13.97 -3.98
N THR A 230 -22.99 14.01 -5.05
CA THR A 230 -23.91 12.93 -5.43
C THR A 230 -23.37 12.24 -6.67
N LEU A 231 -23.36 10.91 -6.66
CA LEU A 231 -22.84 10.08 -7.76
C LEU A 231 -24.00 9.37 -8.46
N ASP A 232 -23.75 8.91 -9.69
CA ASP A 232 -24.70 8.07 -10.41
C ASP A 232 -24.95 6.79 -9.62
N SER A 233 -26.21 6.47 -9.31
CA SER A 233 -26.54 5.34 -8.46
C SER A 233 -26.38 3.99 -9.18
N LYS A 234 -26.52 3.95 -10.51
CA LYS A 234 -26.44 2.73 -11.32
C LYS A 234 -25.00 2.27 -11.50
N ASN A 235 -24.09 3.23 -11.64
CA ASN A 235 -22.69 2.97 -11.94
C ASN A 235 -21.89 2.58 -10.68
N PRO A 236 -21.19 1.43 -10.65
CA PRO A 236 -20.37 1.04 -9.51
C PRO A 236 -19.22 2.01 -9.29
N VAL A 237 -18.89 2.21 -8.02
CA VAL A 237 -17.68 2.93 -7.61
C VAL A 237 -16.61 1.88 -7.41
N GLU A 238 -15.43 2.13 -7.95
CA GLU A 238 -14.29 1.19 -7.91
C GLU A 238 -13.21 1.67 -6.95
N TYR A 239 -13.15 2.97 -6.69
CA TYR A 239 -12.14 3.57 -5.84
C TYR A 239 -12.60 4.92 -5.32
N PHE A 240 -12.13 5.27 -4.12
CA PHE A 240 -12.33 6.56 -3.48
C PHE A 240 -11.10 6.87 -2.64
N LEU A 241 -10.59 8.09 -2.76
CA LEU A 241 -9.43 8.57 -2.02
C LEU A 241 -9.65 10.03 -1.65
N LEU A 242 -9.44 10.36 -0.37
CA LEU A 242 -9.24 11.72 0.11
C LEU A 242 -7.81 12.17 -0.15
N SER A 243 -7.67 13.45 -0.46
CA SER A 243 -6.40 14.15 -0.61
C SER A 243 -5.61 14.25 0.72
N GLU A 244 -4.38 14.77 0.68
CA GLU A 244 -3.49 14.79 1.83
C GLU A 244 -4.01 15.72 2.94
N LYS A 245 -4.61 16.87 2.63
CA LYS A 245 -5.31 17.73 3.61
C LYS A 245 -6.81 17.48 3.68
N GLY A 246 -7.34 16.63 2.80
CA GLY A 246 -8.77 16.31 2.77
C GLY A 246 -9.66 17.38 2.12
N ASP A 247 -9.05 18.40 1.50
CA ASP A 247 -9.76 19.46 0.77
C ASP A 247 -10.43 18.94 -0.51
N HIS A 248 -9.75 17.98 -1.16
CA HIS A 248 -10.16 17.36 -2.42
C HIS A 248 -10.38 15.85 -2.31
N PHE A 249 -11.05 15.27 -3.30
CA PHE A 249 -11.21 13.82 -3.40
C PHE A 249 -11.27 13.31 -4.84
N ILE A 250 -10.82 12.07 -5.04
CA ILE A 250 -10.98 11.34 -6.30
C ILE A 250 -11.96 10.19 -6.14
N VAL A 251 -12.87 10.03 -7.10
CA VAL A 251 -13.77 8.88 -7.24
C VAL A 251 -13.60 8.26 -8.61
N LEU A 252 -13.41 6.94 -8.66
CA LEU A 252 -13.46 6.16 -9.90
C LEU A 252 -14.83 5.51 -10.02
N GLN A 253 -15.59 5.85 -11.07
CA GLN A 253 -16.92 5.31 -11.30
C GLN A 253 -16.99 4.65 -12.69
N ARG A 254 -17.24 3.34 -12.74
CA ARG A 254 -17.38 2.61 -14.01
C ARG A 254 -18.78 2.82 -14.59
N ASP A 255 -18.84 3.33 -15.80
CA ASP A 255 -20.05 3.42 -16.59
C ASP A 255 -20.43 2.03 -17.09
N ILE A 256 -21.58 1.51 -16.65
CA ILE A 256 -22.01 0.15 -17.01
C ILE A 256 -22.40 0.01 -18.48
N THR A 257 -22.69 1.13 -19.17
CA THR A 257 -23.09 1.12 -20.58
C THR A 257 -21.88 1.11 -21.50
N THR A 258 -20.87 1.93 -21.21
CA THR A 258 -19.65 1.97 -22.02
C THR A 258 -18.55 1.03 -21.53
N ASN A 259 -18.68 0.53 -20.29
CA ASN A 259 -17.64 -0.21 -19.57
C ASN A 259 -16.35 0.60 -19.33
N GLU A 260 -16.43 1.92 -19.39
CA GLU A 260 -15.31 2.84 -19.14
C GLU A 260 -15.37 3.38 -17.70
N ILE A 261 -14.21 3.68 -17.12
CA ILE A 261 -14.05 4.35 -15.84
C ILE A 261 -14.06 5.86 -16.07
N LYS A 262 -14.99 6.57 -15.41
CA LYS A 262 -14.98 8.03 -15.27
C LYS A 262 -14.19 8.37 -14.01
N VAL A 263 -13.06 9.05 -14.17
CA VAL A 263 -12.27 9.61 -13.08
C VAL A 263 -12.87 10.96 -12.70
N LYS A 264 -13.29 11.09 -11.44
CA LYS A 264 -13.90 12.32 -10.94
C LYS A 264 -13.03 12.94 -9.85
N PHE A 265 -12.60 14.17 -10.09
CA PHE A 265 -11.98 15.04 -9.08
C PHE A 265 -13.07 15.99 -8.56
N ASP A 266 -13.36 15.95 -7.27
CA ASP A 266 -14.43 16.73 -6.63
C ASP A 266 -15.82 16.61 -7.30
N GLY A 267 -16.08 15.44 -7.87
CA GLY A 267 -17.32 15.14 -8.60
C GLY A 267 -17.33 15.60 -10.07
N VAL A 268 -16.33 16.36 -10.52
CA VAL A 268 -16.14 16.75 -11.92
C VAL A 268 -15.36 15.66 -12.66
N VAL A 269 -15.84 15.23 -13.83
CA VAL A 269 -15.13 14.23 -14.64
C VAL A 269 -13.90 14.89 -15.27
N VAL A 270 -12.72 14.42 -14.90
CA VAL A 270 -11.43 14.92 -15.41
C VAL A 270 -10.79 13.97 -16.43
N ALA A 271 -11.14 12.68 -16.41
CA ALA A 271 -10.65 11.72 -17.40
C ALA A 271 -11.63 10.54 -17.61
N VAL A 272 -11.47 9.86 -18.75
CA VAL A 272 -12.18 8.62 -19.09
C VAL A 272 -11.17 7.55 -19.52
N ALA A 273 -11.24 6.37 -18.88
CA ALA A 273 -10.24 5.31 -19.01
C ALA A 273 -10.89 3.93 -19.14
N ASN A 274 -10.21 2.96 -19.76
CA ASN A 274 -10.54 1.53 -19.62
C ASN A 274 -10.11 0.99 -18.26
N LYS A 275 -8.94 1.43 -17.79
CA LYS A 275 -8.33 1.04 -16.52
C LYS A 275 -7.64 2.25 -15.92
N VAL A 276 -7.75 2.39 -14.61
CA VAL A 276 -6.92 3.29 -13.80
C VAL A 276 -6.14 2.39 -12.84
N PHE A 277 -4.84 2.62 -12.72
CA PHE A 277 -3.99 1.89 -11.79
C PHE A 277 -4.16 2.50 -10.41
N THR A 278 -4.98 1.87 -9.56
CA THR A 278 -5.44 2.48 -8.30
C THR A 278 -4.31 2.81 -7.33
N ASN A 279 -3.21 2.06 -7.32
CA ASN A 279 -2.04 2.36 -6.49
C ASN A 279 -1.26 3.60 -6.93
N SER A 280 -1.52 4.11 -8.14
CA SER A 280 -0.83 5.27 -8.71
C SER A 280 -1.52 6.61 -8.41
N VAL A 281 -2.75 6.59 -7.89
CA VAL A 281 -3.49 7.82 -7.58
C VAL A 281 -2.81 8.51 -6.40
N ALA A 282 -2.35 9.74 -6.61
CA ALA A 282 -1.60 10.52 -5.64
C ALA A 282 -2.05 11.98 -5.65
N PHE A 283 -1.92 12.62 -4.49
CA PHE A 283 -2.03 14.07 -4.31
C PHE A 283 -0.69 14.61 -3.82
N SER A 284 -0.37 15.85 -4.17
CA SER A 284 0.67 16.61 -3.47
C SER A 284 0.23 16.89 -2.02
N LYS A 285 1.18 17.13 -1.12
CA LYS A 285 0.90 17.42 0.30
C LYS A 285 0.13 18.72 0.48
N ASP A 286 0.34 19.68 -0.42
CA ASP A 286 -0.38 20.93 -0.42
C ASP A 286 -1.80 20.83 -1.00
N ASP A 287 -2.18 19.67 -1.55
CA ASP A 287 -3.44 19.37 -2.24
C ASP A 287 -3.65 20.13 -3.56
N LEU A 288 -2.67 20.89 -4.06
CA LEU A 288 -2.79 21.64 -5.32
C LEU A 288 -2.65 20.77 -6.57
N HIS A 289 -1.96 19.64 -6.45
CA HIS A 289 -1.67 18.74 -7.56
C HIS A 289 -2.22 17.34 -7.30
N TYR A 290 -2.64 16.67 -8.38
CA TYR A 290 -3.00 15.25 -8.37
C TYR A 290 -2.50 14.54 -9.61
N ALA A 291 -2.14 13.27 -9.44
CA ALA A 291 -1.71 12.45 -10.55
C ALA A 291 -2.24 11.02 -10.46
N PHE A 292 -2.40 10.37 -11.62
CA PHE A 292 -2.70 8.94 -11.71
C PHE A 292 -2.33 8.38 -13.08
N ILE A 293 -2.17 7.05 -13.15
CA ILE A 293 -1.89 6.34 -14.39
C ILE A 293 -3.18 5.68 -14.90
N MET A 294 -3.45 5.83 -16.19
CA MET A 294 -4.62 5.26 -16.84
C MET A 294 -4.32 4.65 -18.22
N ILE A 295 -5.15 3.70 -18.65
CA ILE A 295 -5.19 3.19 -20.02
C ILE A 295 -6.46 3.71 -20.69
N LYS A 296 -6.36 4.31 -21.87
CA LYS A 296 -7.51 4.89 -22.57
C LYS A 296 -8.42 3.84 -23.24
N PRO A 297 -9.71 4.17 -23.48
CA PRO A 297 -10.67 3.31 -24.18
C PRO A 297 -10.25 2.83 -25.56
N ARG A 298 -9.48 3.65 -26.29
CA ARG A 298 -9.11 3.42 -27.70
C ARG A 298 -7.61 3.27 -27.94
N VAL A 299 -6.79 3.50 -26.91
CA VAL A 299 -5.35 3.37 -26.97
C VAL A 299 -4.95 2.39 -25.88
N LYS A 300 -4.41 1.23 -26.25
CA LYS A 300 -3.86 0.26 -25.31
C LYS A 300 -2.50 0.71 -24.77
N ARG A 301 -2.41 1.98 -24.37
CA ARG A 301 -1.20 2.58 -23.83
C ARG A 301 -1.54 3.28 -22.53
N ALA A 302 -0.68 3.09 -21.54
CA ALA A 302 -0.75 3.85 -20.31
C ALA A 302 -0.27 5.30 -20.54
N SER A 303 -0.97 6.24 -19.91
CA SER A 303 -0.58 7.65 -19.77
C SER A 303 -0.59 8.03 -18.29
N ILE A 304 0.26 8.98 -17.91
CA ILE A 304 0.12 9.68 -16.62
C ILE A 304 -0.77 10.89 -16.88
N VAL A 305 -1.77 11.07 -16.02
CA VAL A 305 -2.53 12.32 -15.92
C VAL A 305 -1.97 13.08 -14.73
N LEU A 306 -1.60 14.34 -14.92
CA LEU A 306 -1.21 15.31 -13.91
C LEU A 306 -2.14 16.51 -14.05
N ASP A 307 -2.93 16.81 -13.03
CA ASP A 307 -3.86 17.96 -12.99
C ASP A 307 -4.85 18.02 -14.16
N GLY A 308 -5.25 16.84 -14.65
CA GLY A 308 -6.15 16.70 -15.80
C GLY A 308 -5.46 16.77 -17.16
N GLU A 309 -4.18 17.11 -17.21
CA GLU A 309 -3.37 17.05 -18.42
C GLU A 309 -2.64 15.72 -18.55
N GLU A 310 -2.54 15.20 -19.77
CA GLU A 310 -1.78 13.98 -20.03
C GLU A 310 -0.33 14.29 -20.35
N ILE A 311 0.57 13.68 -19.59
CA ILE A 311 2.00 13.76 -19.84
C ILE A 311 2.53 12.44 -20.41
N PRO A 312 3.53 12.49 -21.32
CA PRO A 312 4.22 11.31 -21.81
C PRO A 312 4.74 10.40 -20.68
N SER A 313 4.41 9.11 -20.75
CA SER A 313 5.05 8.08 -19.94
C SER A 313 6.18 7.42 -20.73
N PHE A 314 7.30 7.12 -20.07
CA PHE A 314 8.26 6.15 -20.60
C PHE A 314 7.58 4.76 -20.60
N ASP A 315 7.57 4.12 -21.77
CA ASP A 315 6.97 2.82 -22.09
C ASP A 315 5.55 2.52 -21.54
N PRO A 316 4.52 2.52 -22.41
CA PRO A 316 3.13 2.32 -22.04
C PRO A 316 2.69 0.86 -21.94
N ASP A 317 3.55 -0.12 -22.25
CA ASP A 317 3.27 -1.54 -22.05
C ASP A 317 3.70 -1.95 -20.63
N PHE A 318 2.78 -1.71 -19.69
CA PHE A 318 2.82 -2.21 -18.30
C PHE A 318 2.97 -3.76 -18.21
N SER A 319 3.00 -4.47 -19.35
CA SER A 319 3.39 -5.88 -19.44
C SER A 319 4.86 -6.13 -19.09
N THR A 320 5.71 -5.10 -19.14
CA THR A 320 7.13 -5.21 -18.82
C THR A 320 7.42 -4.96 -17.34
N ILE A 321 6.57 -4.23 -16.61
CA ILE A 321 6.75 -4.10 -15.16
C ILE A 321 6.31 -5.38 -14.46
N ASN A 322 7.11 -5.86 -13.50
CA ASN A 322 6.88 -7.11 -12.77
C ASN A 322 5.41 -7.27 -12.33
N GLU A 323 4.85 -8.49 -12.47
CA GLU A 323 3.46 -8.85 -12.14
C GLU A 323 3.00 -8.38 -10.74
N CYS A 324 3.95 -8.13 -9.85
CA CYS A 324 3.81 -7.51 -8.54
C CYS A 324 2.90 -6.28 -8.48
N PHE A 325 2.86 -5.49 -9.55
CA PHE A 325 2.22 -4.18 -9.58
C PHE A 325 1.08 -4.13 -10.61
N GLY A 326 0.25 -5.17 -10.64
CA GLY A 326 -0.93 -5.23 -11.53
C GLY A 326 -1.87 -4.01 -11.40
N GLU A 327 -1.93 -3.38 -10.22
CA GLU A 327 -2.65 -2.13 -9.95
C GLU A 327 -1.77 -0.87 -9.97
N GLY A 328 -0.56 -0.99 -10.53
CA GLY A 328 0.44 0.07 -10.66
C GLY A 328 1.33 0.24 -9.44
N ARG A 329 2.30 1.14 -9.59
CA ARG A 329 3.15 1.66 -8.51
C ARG A 329 2.69 3.06 -8.13
N SER A 330 3.03 3.48 -6.92
CA SER A 330 2.76 4.83 -6.45
C SER A 330 3.49 5.87 -7.30
N LEU A 331 2.75 6.89 -7.71
CA LEU A 331 3.31 8.19 -8.09
C LEU A 331 3.61 8.93 -6.79
N VAL A 332 4.71 9.68 -6.77
CA VAL A 332 5.16 10.35 -5.55
C VAL A 332 5.49 11.80 -5.88
N PHE A 333 4.79 12.73 -5.24
CA PHE A 333 5.14 14.15 -5.27
C PHE A 333 6.34 14.42 -4.36
N SER A 334 7.20 15.34 -4.77
CA SER A 334 8.32 15.84 -3.97
C SER A 334 7.84 16.58 -2.73
N PRO A 335 8.72 16.78 -1.71
CA PRO A 335 8.33 17.47 -0.48
C PRO A 335 7.96 18.94 -0.67
N ASP A 336 8.38 19.56 -1.77
CA ASP A 336 8.01 20.90 -2.21
C ASP A 336 6.79 20.90 -3.15
N ASP A 337 6.16 19.75 -3.38
CA ASP A 337 4.91 19.55 -4.14
C ASP A 337 4.97 19.83 -5.65
N GLU A 338 6.11 20.28 -6.18
CA GLU A 338 6.27 20.71 -7.57
C GLU A 338 6.75 19.60 -8.54
N HIS A 339 7.32 18.52 -8.02
CA HIS A 339 7.97 17.48 -8.84
C HIS A 339 7.33 16.12 -8.68
N LEU A 340 7.32 15.33 -9.76
CA LEU A 340 6.72 14.00 -9.79
C LEU A 340 7.77 12.91 -10.02
N LEU A 341 7.84 11.97 -9.08
CA LEU A 341 8.70 10.79 -9.11
C LEU A 341 7.88 9.53 -9.37
N TYR A 342 8.34 8.72 -10.32
CA TYR A 342 7.64 7.49 -10.69
C TYR A 342 8.57 6.45 -11.34
N VAL A 343 8.14 5.19 -11.30
CA VAL A 343 8.86 4.08 -11.95
C VAL A 343 8.20 3.76 -13.28
N ALA A 344 9.01 3.63 -14.32
CA ALA A 344 8.54 3.33 -15.67
C ALA A 344 9.43 2.28 -16.36
N GLY A 345 8.90 1.64 -17.40
CA GLY A 345 9.66 0.75 -18.27
C GLY A 345 10.35 1.52 -19.41
N THR A 346 11.41 0.95 -19.98
CA THR A 346 11.96 1.39 -21.27
C THR A 346 12.79 0.27 -21.91
N GLY A 347 12.16 -0.50 -22.80
CA GLY A 347 12.80 -1.65 -23.44
C GLY A 347 13.22 -2.70 -22.41
N THR A 348 14.53 -2.96 -22.27
CA THR A 348 15.08 -3.91 -21.30
C THR A 348 15.43 -3.29 -19.94
N ASN A 349 14.97 -2.07 -19.67
CA ASN A 349 15.27 -1.36 -18.41
C ASN A 349 14.00 -0.99 -17.66
N GLN A 350 14.12 -0.89 -16.34
CA GLN A 350 13.24 -0.06 -15.50
C GLN A 350 13.98 1.25 -15.22
N ILE A 351 13.24 2.34 -15.13
CA ILE A 351 13.78 3.65 -14.75
C ILE A 351 13.03 4.21 -13.57
N LEU A 352 13.76 4.97 -12.77
CA LEU A 352 13.16 5.96 -11.91
C LEU A 352 13.15 7.27 -12.69
N ALA A 353 11.97 7.82 -12.93
CA ALA A 353 11.77 9.07 -13.65
C ALA A 353 11.40 10.17 -12.67
N PHE A 354 12.03 11.34 -12.83
CA PHE A 354 11.77 12.57 -12.10
C PHE A 354 11.43 13.64 -13.14
N ASP A 355 10.20 14.16 -13.11
CA ASP A 355 9.65 15.10 -14.11
C ASP A 355 9.90 14.70 -15.55
N GLN A 356 9.51 13.48 -15.91
CA GLN A 356 9.68 12.92 -17.25
C GLN A 356 11.14 12.87 -17.73
N LYS A 357 12.10 12.93 -16.82
CA LYS A 357 13.53 12.70 -17.10
C LYS A 357 14.00 11.45 -16.39
N VAL A 358 14.86 10.70 -17.06
CA VAL A 358 15.47 9.50 -16.46
C VAL A 358 16.41 9.93 -15.35
N PHE A 359 16.09 9.54 -14.11
CA PHE A 359 16.86 9.85 -12.91
C PHE A 359 17.80 8.70 -12.51
N LEU A 360 17.30 7.46 -12.57
CA LEU A 360 18.06 6.22 -12.40
C LEU A 360 17.65 5.17 -13.45
N ARG A 361 18.58 4.27 -13.81
CA ARG A 361 18.33 3.15 -14.72
C ARG A 361 18.69 1.84 -14.03
N PHE A 362 17.84 0.84 -14.23
CA PHE A 362 18.01 -0.51 -13.71
C PHE A 362 17.72 -1.53 -14.79
N ASP A 363 18.42 -2.65 -14.76
CA ASP A 363 18.15 -3.78 -15.66
C ASP A 363 16.82 -4.45 -15.29
N LEU A 364 15.93 -4.61 -16.26
CA LEU A 364 14.57 -5.11 -16.05
C LEU A 364 14.56 -6.55 -15.48
N TYR A 365 15.48 -7.39 -15.95
CA TYR A 365 15.47 -8.82 -15.67
C TYR A 365 16.14 -9.16 -14.33
N ASN A 366 17.14 -8.38 -13.94
CA ASN A 366 17.92 -8.60 -12.74
C ASN A 366 17.48 -7.75 -11.56
N THR A 367 16.54 -6.81 -11.74
CA THR A 367 16.09 -5.93 -10.65
C THR A 367 14.58 -5.90 -10.47
N VAL A 368 14.14 -5.78 -9.22
CA VAL A 368 12.75 -5.45 -8.88
C VAL A 368 12.77 -4.15 -8.12
N ILE A 369 12.25 -3.08 -8.72
CA ILE A 369 12.02 -1.82 -8.01
C ILE A 369 10.69 -1.93 -7.26
N TYR A 370 10.73 -1.66 -5.95
CA TYR A 370 9.55 -1.71 -5.10
C TYR A 370 8.83 -0.36 -5.05
N GLN A 371 9.38 0.60 -4.31
CA GLN A 371 8.77 1.90 -4.13
C GLN A 371 9.85 2.97 -4.03
N PRO A 372 9.75 4.04 -4.83
CA PRO A 372 10.52 5.25 -4.59
C PRO A 372 9.81 6.16 -3.59
N PHE A 373 10.56 6.99 -2.89
CA PHE A 373 10.05 8.05 -2.02
C PHE A 373 11.11 9.14 -1.83
N PHE A 374 10.71 10.24 -1.23
CA PHE A 374 11.63 11.32 -0.85
C PHE A 374 11.96 11.23 0.63
N SER A 375 13.24 11.39 0.98
CA SER A 375 13.64 11.59 2.37
C SER A 375 13.15 12.95 2.88
N PRO A 376 13.14 13.19 4.21
CA PRO A 376 12.83 14.50 4.76
C PRO A 376 13.71 15.64 4.21
N GLU A 377 14.94 15.32 3.82
CA GLU A 377 15.90 16.27 3.22
C GLU A 377 15.66 16.50 1.72
N GLY A 378 14.71 15.79 1.10
CA GLY A 378 14.40 15.89 -0.33
C GLY A 378 15.19 14.93 -1.22
N ASP A 379 15.98 14.03 -0.65
CA ASP A 379 16.73 13.05 -1.44
C ASP A 379 15.81 11.95 -1.98
N VAL A 380 16.07 11.51 -3.21
CA VAL A 380 15.34 10.38 -3.78
C VAL A 380 15.91 9.09 -3.23
N ILE A 381 15.06 8.28 -2.60
CA ILE A 381 15.40 6.94 -2.13
C ILE A 381 14.53 5.92 -2.88
N CYS A 382 15.15 4.81 -3.27
CA CYS A 382 14.48 3.72 -3.95
C CYS A 382 14.95 2.37 -3.43
N PHE A 383 14.00 1.52 -3.05
CA PHE A 383 14.29 0.14 -2.66
C PHE A 383 14.19 -0.80 -3.86
N PHE A 384 15.14 -1.74 -3.94
CA PHE A 384 15.14 -2.73 -4.99
C PHE A 384 15.72 -4.07 -4.53
N MET A 385 15.26 -5.13 -5.18
CA MET A 385 15.89 -6.44 -5.12
C MET A 385 16.81 -6.60 -6.32
N ASP A 386 18.09 -6.83 -6.06
CA ASP A 386 19.10 -7.22 -7.03
C ASP A 386 19.13 -8.75 -7.09
N LYS A 387 18.48 -9.33 -8.11
CA LYS A 387 18.37 -10.78 -8.30
C LYS A 387 19.72 -11.41 -8.63
N LEU A 388 20.59 -10.67 -9.31
CA LEU A 388 21.91 -11.13 -9.74
C LEU A 388 22.86 -11.23 -8.54
N ASN A 389 22.96 -10.15 -7.76
CA ASN A 389 23.84 -10.11 -6.59
C ASN A 389 23.16 -10.66 -5.32
N LYS A 390 21.89 -11.10 -5.41
CA LYS A 390 21.10 -11.64 -4.31
C LYS A 390 21.03 -10.67 -3.14
N GLN A 391 20.59 -9.44 -3.38
CA GLN A 391 20.53 -8.38 -2.36
C GLN A 391 19.16 -7.72 -2.31
N LEU A 392 18.71 -7.39 -1.11
CA LEU A 392 17.78 -6.28 -0.90
C LEU A 392 18.62 -5.05 -0.58
N ALA A 393 18.41 -3.97 -1.33
CA ALA A 393 19.21 -2.76 -1.23
C ALA A 393 18.34 -1.51 -1.33
N LYS A 394 18.84 -0.42 -0.76
CA LYS A 394 18.34 0.94 -1.02
C LYS A 394 19.39 1.74 -1.77
N ILE A 395 18.95 2.57 -2.71
CA ILE A 395 19.78 3.60 -3.32
C ILE A 395 19.27 4.97 -2.88
N LYS A 396 20.18 5.84 -2.48
CA LYS A 396 19.92 7.24 -2.15
C LYS A 396 20.66 8.12 -3.15
N LYS A 397 19.96 9.09 -3.74
CA LYS A 397 20.54 10.05 -4.69
C LYS A 397 20.01 11.45 -4.40
N GLU A 398 20.93 12.39 -4.24
CA GLU A 398 20.64 13.80 -4.02
C GLU A 398 20.06 14.43 -5.29
N ILE A 399 19.06 15.30 -5.12
CA ILE A 399 18.54 16.16 -6.19
C ILE A 399 19.44 17.40 -6.20
N LYS A 400 20.02 17.71 -7.36
CA LYS A 400 20.93 18.86 -7.52
C LYS A 400 20.20 20.10 -7.96
#